data_AF-A0A849UPG9-F1
#
_entry.id   AF-A0A849UPG9-F1
#
_cell.length_a   1.000
_cell.length_b   1.000
_cell.length_c   1.000
_cell.angle_alpha   90.00
_cell.angle_beta   90.00
_cell.angle_gamma   90.00
#
_symmetry.space_group_name_H-M   'P 1'
#
loop_
_entity.id
_entity.type
_entity.pdbx_description
1 polymer ?
#
loop_
_entity_poly.entity_id
_entity_poly.type
_entity_poly.pdbx_seq_one_letter_code
_entity_poly.pdbx_strand_id
1 'polypeptide(L)'
;MLLLGTGCATVRPPRGVPSRTVLIETTSYCDCGECCGWERVWWAPWRTVYSSGPSEGKPKKVGITASGTKAHKGTIAADRRYYPFGTVMYIPGYGYGRVEDTGSAIQGPTRIDLFYDSHRQALEWGRRRVSVKVWR
;
A
#
# COMPACT_ATOMS: atom_id res chain seq x y z
N MET A 1 27.52 -7.79 -24.08
CA MET A 1 26.90 -7.99 -22.75
C MET A 1 25.81 -6.93 -22.59
N LEU A 2 24.56 -7.25 -22.94
CA LEU A 2 23.44 -6.33 -22.80
C LEU A 2 23.12 -6.18 -21.32
N LEU A 3 23.40 -5.01 -20.75
CA LEU A 3 22.89 -4.61 -19.44
C LEU A 3 21.40 -4.34 -19.60
N LEU A 4 20.56 -5.35 -19.38
CA LEU A 4 19.14 -5.15 -19.12
C LEU A 4 19.03 -4.47 -17.76
N GLY A 5 19.07 -3.14 -17.77
CA GLY A 5 18.69 -2.33 -16.62
C GLY A 5 17.24 -2.63 -16.30
N THR A 6 17.00 -3.37 -15.23
CA THR A 6 15.72 -3.51 -14.54
C THR A 6 15.32 -2.13 -14.03
N GLY A 7 14.77 -1.31 -14.93
CA GLY A 7 14.23 -0.01 -14.57
C GLY A 7 13.14 -0.23 -13.51
N CYS A 8 13.38 0.24 -12.29
CA CYS A 8 12.34 0.36 -11.28
C CYS A 8 11.16 1.06 -11.94
N ALA A 9 10.07 0.33 -12.19
CA ALA A 9 8.94 0.86 -12.95
C ALA A 9 8.33 2.01 -12.13
N THR A 10 8.76 3.23 -12.42
CA THR A 10 8.18 4.43 -11.83
C THR A 10 6.70 4.44 -12.18
N VAL A 11 5.82 4.49 -11.18
CA VAL A 11 4.38 4.62 -11.45
C VAL A 11 4.15 5.90 -12.25
N ARG A 12 3.46 5.79 -13.38
CA ARG A 12 3.12 6.92 -14.26
C ARG A 12 1.62 6.98 -14.47
N PRO A 13 1.03 8.19 -14.55
CA PRO A 13 -0.37 8.34 -14.89
C PRO A 13 -0.64 7.89 -16.34
N PRO A 14 -1.86 7.41 -16.63
CA PRO A 14 -2.26 7.08 -18.00
C PRO A 14 -2.21 8.32 -18.91
N ARG A 15 -1.72 8.15 -20.13
CA ARG A 15 -1.58 9.24 -21.12
C ARG A 15 -2.97 9.70 -21.59
N GLY A 16 -3.17 11.01 -21.68
CA GLY A 16 -4.41 11.60 -22.20
C GLY A 16 -5.62 11.51 -21.26
N VAL A 17 -5.46 10.93 -20.07
CA VAL A 17 -6.54 10.85 -19.07
C VAL A 17 -6.41 12.03 -18.09
N PRO A 18 -7.45 12.86 -17.92
CA PRO A 18 -7.41 13.95 -16.95
C PRO A 18 -7.43 13.41 -15.52
N SER A 19 -6.68 14.06 -14.63
CA SER A 19 -6.80 13.79 -13.19
C SER A 19 -7.98 14.54 -12.60
N ARG A 20 -8.57 14.00 -11.54
CA ARG A 20 -9.39 14.77 -10.60
C ARG A 20 -8.65 14.96 -9.27
N THR A 21 -8.88 16.08 -8.61
CA THR A 21 -8.33 16.37 -7.28
C THR A 21 -9.35 15.99 -6.21
N VAL A 22 -8.92 15.23 -5.21
CA VAL A 22 -9.76 14.80 -4.08
C VAL A 22 -9.00 15.06 -2.79
N LEU A 23 -9.67 15.63 -1.78
CA LEU A 23 -9.12 15.73 -0.43
C LEU A 23 -9.22 14.35 0.24
N ILE A 24 -8.09 13.73 0.56
CA ILE A 24 -8.02 12.37 1.08
C ILE A 24 -7.26 12.38 2.41
N GLU A 25 -7.78 11.66 3.41
CA GLU A 25 -7.05 11.32 4.61
C GLU A 25 -6.12 10.13 4.33
N THR A 26 -4.82 10.43 4.39
CA THR A 26 -3.75 9.46 4.20
C THR A 26 -3.20 9.01 5.54
N THR A 27 -2.95 7.72 5.66
CA THR A 27 -2.00 7.15 6.61
C THR A 27 -0.90 6.41 5.85
N SER A 28 -0.05 5.72 6.59
CA SER A 28 1.01 4.91 6.03
C SER A 28 1.21 3.64 6.84
N TYR A 29 1.76 2.64 6.16
CA TYR A 29 2.06 1.33 6.70
C TYR A 29 3.35 0.79 6.09
N CYS A 30 3.89 -0.25 6.68
CA CYS A 30 4.96 -1.07 6.11
C CYS A 30 4.60 -2.54 6.28
N ASP A 31 5.50 -3.45 5.90
CA ASP A 31 5.28 -4.90 5.97
C ASP A 31 5.50 -5.50 7.38
N CYS A 32 5.73 -4.69 8.42
CA CYS A 32 5.97 -5.19 9.77
C CYS A 32 4.71 -5.82 10.41
N GLY A 33 4.93 -6.61 11.47
CA GLY A 33 3.86 -7.30 12.19
C GLY A 33 2.80 -6.37 12.79
N GLU A 34 3.23 -5.21 13.28
CA GLU A 34 2.34 -4.20 13.87
C GLU A 34 1.41 -3.56 12.84
N CYS A 35 1.94 -3.20 11.66
CA CYS A 35 1.15 -2.61 10.58
C CYS A 35 0.26 -3.64 9.86
N CYS A 36 0.73 -4.87 9.69
CA CYS A 36 0.08 -5.89 8.87
C CYS A 36 -0.60 -7.02 9.65
N GLY A 37 -0.63 -6.96 10.98
CA GLY A 37 -1.31 -7.91 11.86
C GLY A 37 -0.75 -9.33 11.77
N TRP A 38 0.57 -9.48 11.94
CA TRP A 38 1.22 -10.79 11.92
C TRP A 38 2.28 -10.95 12.98
N GLU A 39 2.49 -12.20 13.37
CA GLU A 39 3.51 -12.60 14.32
C GLU A 39 4.22 -13.88 13.87
N ARG A 40 5.37 -14.16 14.50
CA ARG A 40 6.09 -15.43 14.35
C ARG A 40 5.73 -16.33 15.51
N VAL A 41 5.41 -17.58 15.23
CA VAL A 41 5.10 -18.56 16.28
C VAL A 41 6.39 -19.01 16.97
N TRP A 42 6.39 -19.03 18.31
CA TRP A 42 7.60 -19.29 19.12
C TRP A 42 8.25 -20.65 18.83
N TRP A 43 7.44 -21.68 18.58
CA TRP A 43 7.89 -23.04 18.30
C TRP A 43 8.35 -23.25 16.85
N ALA A 44 8.08 -22.31 15.94
CA ALA A 44 8.53 -22.33 14.55
C ALA A 44 8.80 -20.90 14.06
N PRO A 45 9.95 -20.28 14.43
CA PRO A 45 10.22 -18.87 14.21
C PRO A 45 10.32 -18.45 12.73
N TRP A 46 10.37 -19.41 11.81
CA TRP A 46 10.28 -19.19 10.35
C TRP A 46 8.84 -19.05 9.82
N ARG A 47 7.82 -19.39 10.61
CA ARG A 47 6.41 -19.32 10.20
C ARG A 47 5.76 -18.01 10.67
N THR A 48 5.18 -17.28 9.73
CA THR A 48 4.36 -16.09 9.99
C THR A 48 2.87 -16.42 9.92
N VAL A 49 2.12 -15.98 10.92
CA VAL A 49 0.67 -16.19 11.02
C VAL A 49 -0.05 -14.86 11.26
N TYR A 50 -1.35 -14.82 10.98
CA TYR A 50 -2.18 -13.69 11.43
C TYR A 50 -2.19 -13.66 12.95
N SER A 51 -1.93 -12.49 13.53
CA SER A 51 -1.86 -12.30 14.99
C SER A 51 -3.23 -12.14 15.65
N SER A 52 -4.28 -11.88 14.86
CA SER A 52 -5.64 -11.70 15.38
C SER A 52 -6.70 -11.81 14.29
N GLY A 53 -7.97 -11.88 14.71
CA GLY A 53 -9.14 -11.86 13.84
C GLY A 53 -9.53 -13.23 13.29
N PRO A 54 -10.46 -13.30 12.31
CA PRO A 54 -11.03 -14.59 11.85
C PRO A 54 -10.03 -15.56 11.20
N SER A 55 -8.82 -15.09 10.90
CA SER A 55 -7.73 -15.88 10.34
C SER A 55 -6.57 -16.10 11.31
N GLU A 56 -6.72 -15.73 12.59
CA GLU A 56 -5.70 -15.90 13.63
C GLU A 56 -5.08 -17.31 13.61
N GLY A 57 -3.76 -17.37 13.72
CA GLY A 57 -2.98 -18.62 13.67
C GLY A 57 -2.83 -19.24 12.28
N LYS A 58 -3.56 -18.78 11.25
CA LYS A 58 -3.39 -19.26 9.87
C LYS A 58 -2.15 -18.63 9.21
N PRO A 59 -1.49 -19.31 8.26
CA PRO A 59 -0.34 -18.75 7.55
C PRO A 59 -0.65 -17.43 6.87
N LYS A 60 0.25 -16.46 7.01
CA LYS A 60 0.16 -15.17 6.33
C LYS A 60 1.39 -14.94 5.43
N LYS A 61 1.14 -14.52 4.19
CA LYS A 61 2.19 -14.03 3.29
C LYS A 61 2.48 -12.55 3.62
N VAL A 62 3.68 -12.28 4.12
CA VAL A 62 4.12 -10.93 4.48
C VAL A 62 4.59 -10.19 3.21
N GLY A 63 4.28 -8.89 3.11
CA GLY A 63 4.73 -8.03 2.01
C GLY A 63 4.08 -8.32 0.66
N ILE A 64 2.99 -9.09 0.61
CA ILE A 64 2.22 -9.35 -0.60
C ILE A 64 0.91 -8.58 -0.53
N THR A 65 0.64 -7.77 -1.55
CA THR A 65 -0.55 -6.94 -1.68
C THR A 65 -1.78 -7.76 -2.05
N ALA A 66 -2.97 -7.19 -1.86
CA ALA A 66 -4.21 -7.81 -2.29
C ALA A 66 -4.33 -8.04 -3.82
N SER A 67 -3.55 -7.32 -4.65
CA SER A 67 -3.44 -7.59 -6.09
C SER A 67 -2.50 -8.74 -6.43
N GLY A 68 -1.71 -9.22 -5.45
CA GLY A 68 -0.75 -10.31 -5.60
C GLY A 68 0.68 -9.85 -5.91
N THR A 69 0.95 -8.54 -5.95
CA THR A 69 2.30 -8.00 -6.14
C THR A 69 3.07 -7.91 -4.82
N LYS A 70 4.40 -7.83 -4.88
CA LYS A 70 5.19 -7.48 -3.69
C LYS A 70 5.01 -6.00 -3.40
N ALA A 71 4.67 -5.65 -2.17
CA ALA A 71 4.54 -4.26 -1.75
C ALA A 71 5.89 -3.54 -1.90
N HIS A 72 5.84 -2.31 -2.39
CA HIS A 72 7.00 -1.45 -2.59
C HIS A 72 6.60 0.02 -2.47
N LYS A 73 7.57 0.93 -2.34
CA LYS A 73 7.27 2.37 -2.42
C LYS A 73 6.47 2.70 -3.69
N GLY A 74 5.30 3.29 -3.51
CA GLY A 74 4.32 3.53 -4.58
C GLY A 74 3.11 2.60 -4.52
N THR A 75 3.13 1.51 -3.76
CA THR A 75 1.92 0.74 -3.44
C THR A 75 0.99 1.58 -2.57
N ILE A 76 -0.29 1.56 -2.91
CA ILE A 76 -1.38 2.23 -2.19
C ILE A 76 -2.43 1.20 -1.81
N ALA A 77 -2.84 1.20 -0.54
CA ALA A 77 -4.03 0.51 -0.09
C ALA A 77 -5.25 1.42 -0.18
N ALA A 78 -6.35 0.93 -0.76
CA ALA A 78 -7.59 1.69 -0.89
C ALA A 78 -8.83 0.78 -0.93
N ASP A 79 -10.00 1.38 -0.76
CA ASP A 79 -11.28 0.71 -1.00
C ASP A 79 -11.52 0.56 -2.52
N ARG A 80 -11.54 -0.68 -3.00
CA ARG A 80 -11.69 -1.03 -4.42
C ARG A 80 -13.02 -0.62 -5.03
N ARG A 81 -14.06 -0.39 -4.23
CA ARG A 81 -15.35 0.13 -4.73
C ARG A 81 -15.21 1.55 -5.27
N TYR A 82 -14.24 2.30 -4.75
CA TYR A 82 -13.95 3.67 -5.17
C TYR A 82 -12.67 3.76 -6.00
N TYR A 83 -11.67 2.95 -5.72
CA TYR A 83 -10.40 2.99 -6.42
C TYR A 83 -9.99 1.57 -6.81
N PRO A 84 -10.42 1.06 -7.98
CA PRO A 84 -10.01 -0.24 -8.47
C PRO A 84 -8.49 -0.37 -8.55
N PHE A 85 -7.99 -1.59 -8.51
CA PHE A 85 -6.57 -1.85 -8.73
C PHE A 85 -6.11 -1.22 -10.05
N GLY A 86 -4.90 -0.64 -10.02
CA GLY A 86 -4.35 0.11 -11.15
C GLY A 86 -4.66 1.61 -11.13
N THR A 87 -5.59 2.08 -10.30
CA THR A 87 -5.81 3.52 -10.08
C THR A 87 -4.48 4.18 -9.71
N VAL A 88 -4.09 5.21 -10.46
CA VAL A 88 -2.86 5.95 -10.22
C VAL A 88 -3.18 7.21 -9.41
N MET A 89 -2.33 7.52 -8.44
CA MET A 89 -2.46 8.70 -7.61
C MET A 89 -1.14 9.46 -7.53
N TYR A 90 -1.22 10.77 -7.41
CA TYR A 90 -0.10 11.61 -6.99
C TYR A 90 -0.44 12.23 -5.64
N ILE A 91 0.39 11.91 -4.65
CA ILE A 91 0.25 12.34 -3.27
C ILE A 91 1.39 13.33 -2.98
N PRO A 92 1.10 14.61 -2.72
CA PRO A 92 2.13 15.59 -2.38
C PRO A 92 3.00 15.11 -1.20
N GLY A 93 4.32 15.11 -1.38
CA GLY A 93 5.29 14.64 -0.37
C GLY A 93 5.60 13.14 -0.41
N TYR A 94 4.74 12.31 -1.00
CA TYR A 94 4.99 10.87 -1.19
C TYR A 94 5.40 10.53 -2.63
N GLY A 95 4.73 11.16 -3.61
CA GLY A 95 4.97 10.96 -5.04
C GLY A 95 3.86 10.17 -5.73
N TYR A 96 4.20 9.51 -6.83
CA TYR A 96 3.27 8.67 -7.57
C TYR A 96 3.10 7.30 -6.92
N GLY A 97 1.87 6.82 -6.87
CA GLY A 97 1.54 5.48 -6.44
C GLY A 97 0.37 4.88 -7.20
N ARG A 98 0.20 3.57 -7.04
CA ARG A 98 -0.81 2.75 -7.70
C ARG A 98 -1.57 1.97 -6.64
N VAL A 99 -2.89 1.90 -6.79
CA VAL A 99 -3.70 1.04 -5.94
C VAL A 99 -3.43 -0.42 -6.30
N GLU A 100 -2.83 -1.12 -5.36
CA GLU A 100 -2.48 -2.55 -5.47
C GLU A 100 -2.92 -3.31 -4.23
N ASP A 101 -3.23 -2.62 -3.14
CA ASP A 101 -3.51 -3.26 -1.86
C ASP A 101 -4.87 -2.84 -1.30
N THR A 102 -5.30 -3.54 -0.25
CA THR A 102 -6.53 -3.25 0.50
C THR A 102 -6.31 -3.45 1.99
N GLY A 103 -7.04 -2.72 2.82
CA GLY A 103 -7.01 -2.88 4.28
C GLY A 103 -8.41 -2.85 4.86
N SER A 104 -8.67 -3.65 5.90
CA SER A 104 -9.96 -3.68 6.58
C SER A 104 -10.34 -2.31 7.17
N ALA A 105 -9.35 -1.54 7.64
CA ALA A 105 -9.54 -0.17 8.13
C ALA A 105 -9.50 0.92 7.05
N ILE A 106 -9.22 0.55 5.79
CA ILE A 106 -9.08 1.48 4.66
C ILE A 106 -10.32 1.39 3.79
N GLN A 107 -11.37 2.08 4.22
CA GLN A 107 -12.71 2.00 3.65
C GLN A 107 -13.23 3.38 3.24
N GLY A 108 -14.03 3.43 2.17
CA GLY A 108 -14.65 4.66 1.69
C GLY A 108 -13.82 5.46 0.67
N PRO A 109 -14.37 6.59 0.18
CA PRO A 109 -13.79 7.35 -0.92
C PRO A 109 -12.61 8.25 -0.53
N THR A 110 -12.40 8.52 0.75
CA THR A 110 -11.45 9.54 1.24
C THR A 110 -10.43 8.98 2.23
N ARG A 111 -10.20 7.67 2.20
CA ARG A 111 -9.24 6.97 3.07
C ARG A 111 -8.29 6.12 2.21
N ILE A 112 -6.99 6.38 2.28
CA ILE A 112 -5.95 5.56 1.65
C ILE A 112 -4.78 5.34 2.60
N ASP A 113 -4.02 4.27 2.39
CA ASP A 113 -2.80 3.95 3.13
C ASP A 113 -1.61 3.85 2.19
N LEU A 114 -0.50 4.48 2.56
CA LEU A 114 0.69 4.58 1.73
C LEU A 114 1.77 3.62 2.23
N PHE A 115 2.26 2.74 1.35
CA PHE A 115 3.32 1.81 1.74
C PHE A 115 4.69 2.50 1.84
N TYR A 116 5.42 2.17 2.90
CA TYR A 116 6.83 2.52 3.06
C TYR A 116 7.65 1.27 3.35
N ASP A 117 8.93 1.30 2.99
CA ASP A 117 9.85 0.18 3.18
C ASP A 117 10.24 -0.01 4.66
N SER A 118 9.91 0.94 5.54
CA SER A 118 10.18 0.84 6.98
C SER A 118 9.09 1.45 7.84
N HIS A 119 8.93 0.89 9.04
CA HIS A 119 7.96 1.38 10.04
C HIS A 119 8.26 2.83 10.44
N ARG A 120 9.54 3.18 10.61
CA ARG A 120 9.97 4.55 10.93
C ARG A 120 9.49 5.57 9.89
N GLN A 121 9.65 5.28 8.60
CA GLN A 121 9.18 6.18 7.54
C GLN A 121 7.65 6.29 7.52
N ALA A 122 6.94 5.19 7.81
CA ALA A 122 5.50 5.23 7.97
C ALA A 122 5.08 6.13 9.15
N LEU A 123 5.79 6.09 10.27
CA LEU A 123 5.53 7.00 11.40
C LEU A 123 5.85 8.46 11.07
N GLU A 124 6.97 8.71 10.37
CA GLU A 124 7.36 10.06 9.91
C GLU A 124 6.31 10.68 8.98
N TRP A 125 5.63 9.86 8.17
CA TRP A 125 4.49 10.33 7.38
C TRP A 125 3.25 10.62 8.25
N GLY A 126 2.88 9.75 9.18
CA GLY A 126 1.75 9.98 10.08
C GLY A 126 0.39 10.16 9.38
N ARG A 127 -0.64 10.57 10.13
CA ARG A 127 -1.99 10.80 9.59
C ARG A 127 -2.16 12.24 9.14
N ARG A 128 -2.54 12.46 7.89
CA ARG A 128 -2.76 13.81 7.34
C ARG A 128 -3.77 13.83 6.20
N ARG A 129 -4.46 14.95 6.04
CA ARG A 129 -5.30 15.23 4.86
C ARG A 129 -4.50 15.96 3.80
N VAL A 130 -4.53 15.46 2.58
CA VAL A 130 -3.82 16.05 1.44
C VAL A 130 -4.70 16.06 0.19
N SER A 131 -4.44 17.03 -0.69
CA SER A 131 -5.07 17.13 -2.01
C SER A 131 -4.39 16.17 -2.98
N VAL A 132 -5.03 15.05 -3.28
CA VAL A 132 -4.50 13.97 -4.12
C VAL A 132 -5.04 14.09 -5.53
N LYS A 133 -4.16 13.98 -6.52
CA LYS A 133 -4.58 13.81 -7.93
C LYS A 133 -4.81 12.34 -8.21
N VAL A 134 -5.95 12.00 -8.80
CA VAL A 134 -6.36 10.62 -9.09
C VAL A 134 -6.64 10.44 -10.57
N TRP A 135 -6.09 9.36 -11.14
CA TRP A 135 -6.36 8.87 -12.49
C TRP A 135 -6.97 7.48 -12.41
N ARG A 136 -8.08 7.27 -13.12
CA ARG A 136 -8.78 5.99 -13.25
C ARG A 136 -8.67 5.47 -14.67
#